data_AF-A0AAW9J7M6-F1
#
_entry.id   AF-A0AAW9J7M6-F1
#
_cell.length_a   1.000
_cell.length_b   1.000
_cell.length_c   1.000
_cell.angle_alpha   90.00
_cell.angle_beta   90.00
_cell.angle_gamma   90.00
#
_symmetry.space_group_name_H-M   'P 1'
#
loop_
_entity.id
_entity.type
_entity.pdbx_description
1 polymer ?
#
loop_
_entity_poly.entity_id
_entity_poly.type
_entity_poly.pdbx_seq_one_letter_code
_entity_poly.pdbx_strand_id
1 'polypeptide(L)'
;QLGGDDQWSNMIAGVELVRRKAQGQSMAMTCTLLTNSQGQKMGKTVGGALWLDPNKVSPFDFYQYWRNVDDADVEKCLSLLTFVPMDEVREICSVEGSAINEAKKRLAFEVTKLVHGEEEANKAKT
;
A
#
# COMPACT_ATOMS: atom_id res chain seq x y z
N GLN A 1 -6.18 -18.94 3.37
CA GLN A 1 -6.70 -17.59 3.62
C GLN A 1 -5.53 -16.64 3.77
N LEU A 2 -5.65 -15.44 3.21
CA LEU A 2 -4.74 -14.32 3.41
C LEU A 2 -5.47 -13.23 4.21
N GLY A 3 -4.77 -12.48 5.05
CA GLY A 3 -5.38 -11.44 5.87
C GLY A 3 -4.35 -10.54 6.55
N GLY A 4 -4.79 -9.47 7.20
CA GLY A 4 -3.95 -8.66 8.07
C GLY A 4 -3.51 -9.46 9.31
N ASP A 5 -2.39 -9.06 9.91
CA ASP A 5 -1.85 -9.69 11.13
C ASP A 5 -2.86 -9.76 12.29
N ASP A 6 -3.78 -8.79 12.36
CA ASP A 6 -4.87 -8.75 13.34
C ASP A 6 -5.90 -9.88 13.18
N GLN A 7 -5.93 -10.58 12.04
CA GLN A 7 -6.88 -11.65 11.74
C GLN A 7 -6.37 -13.06 12.09
N TRP A 8 -5.13 -13.19 12.60
CA TRP A 8 -4.48 -14.50 12.80
C TRP A 8 -5.36 -15.52 13.55
N SER A 9 -5.91 -15.14 14.71
CA SER A 9 -6.75 -16.03 15.53
C SER A 9 -8.01 -16.49 14.79
N ASN A 10 -8.64 -15.60 14.03
CA ASN A 10 -9.84 -15.93 13.24
C ASN A 10 -9.51 -16.91 12.12
N MET A 11 -8.35 -16.72 11.47
CA MET A 11 -7.90 -17.58 10.37
C MET A 11 -7.55 -18.98 10.85
N ILE A 12 -6.87 -19.10 12.00
CA ILE A 12 -6.56 -20.41 12.62
C ILE A 12 -7.84 -21.14 13.03
N ALA A 13 -8.84 -20.44 13.55
CA ALA A 13 -10.15 -21.03 13.82
C ALA A 13 -10.78 -21.61 12.53
N GLY A 14 -10.65 -20.90 11.41
CA GLY A 14 -11.07 -21.39 10.09
C GLY A 14 -10.32 -22.64 9.64
N VAL A 15 -8.99 -22.67 9.79
CA VAL A 15 -8.17 -23.85 9.48
C VAL A 15 -8.62 -25.07 10.30
N GLU A 16 -8.85 -24.88 11.59
CA GLU A 16 -9.31 -25.94 12.48
C GLU A 16 -10.72 -26.44 12.13
N LEU A 17 -11.61 -25.53 11.73
CA LEU A 17 -12.96 -25.90 11.29
C LEU A 17 -12.92 -26.76 10.02
N VAL A 18 -12.11 -26.37 9.03
CA VAL A 18 -11.91 -27.15 7.79
C VAL A 18 -11.37 -28.54 8.12
N ARG A 19 -10.38 -28.62 9.01
CA ARG A 19 -9.82 -29.90 9.47
C ARG A 19 -10.88 -30.80 10.11
N ARG A 20 -11.74 -30.25 10.97
CA ARG A 20 -12.73 -31.04 11.73
C ARG A 20 -13.98 -31.41 10.93
N LYS A 21 -14.51 -30.49 10.11
CA LYS A 21 -15.81 -30.64 9.45
C LYS A 21 -15.69 -31.14 8.02
N ALA A 22 -14.73 -30.62 7.28
CA ALA A 22 -14.51 -31.00 5.89
C ALA A 22 -13.40 -32.06 5.73
N GLN A 23 -12.69 -32.40 6.82
CA GLN A 23 -11.54 -33.32 6.81
C GLN A 23 -10.48 -32.92 5.76
N GLY A 24 -10.39 -31.62 5.45
CA GLY A 24 -9.50 -31.06 4.45
C GLY A 24 -8.30 -30.35 5.06
N GLN A 25 -7.35 -29.99 4.19
CA GLN A 25 -6.21 -29.16 4.55
C GLN A 25 -6.42 -27.73 4.02
N SER A 26 -6.16 -26.74 4.86
CA SER A 26 -6.14 -25.33 4.48
C SER A 26 -4.95 -24.63 5.14
N MET A 27 -4.53 -23.52 4.56
CA MET A 27 -3.38 -22.73 5.01
C MET A 27 -3.81 -21.30 5.30
N ALA A 28 -3.13 -20.66 6.24
CA ALA A 28 -3.30 -19.26 6.58
C ALA A 28 -1.95 -18.55 6.51
N MET A 29 -1.94 -17.33 5.97
CA MET A 29 -0.77 -16.45 5.95
C MET A 29 -1.24 -15.02 6.22
N THR A 30 -0.52 -14.30 7.06
CA THR A 30 -0.81 -12.90 7.37
C THR A 30 0.18 -11.97 6.70
N CYS A 31 -0.31 -10.78 6.36
CA CYS A 31 0.52 -9.68 5.90
C CYS A 31 0.84 -8.77 7.09
N THR A 32 2.10 -8.37 7.21
CA THR A 32 2.55 -7.41 8.22
C THR A 32 1.84 -6.07 8.05
N LEU A 33 1.56 -5.41 9.16
CA LEU A 33 0.96 -4.08 9.15
C LEU A 33 1.89 -3.06 8.46
N LEU A 34 1.32 -2.24 7.59
CA LEU A 34 2.06 -1.16 6.93
C LEU A 34 2.31 0.01 7.89
N THR A 35 3.56 0.17 8.29
CA THR A 35 4.06 1.29 9.11
C THR A 35 5.01 2.18 8.31
N ASN A 36 5.18 3.44 8.71
CA ASN A 36 6.26 4.29 8.22
C ASN A 36 7.59 3.97 8.94
N SER A 37 8.66 4.62 8.53
CA SER A 37 10.01 4.52 9.11
C SER A 37 10.07 4.90 10.60
N GLN A 38 9.09 5.67 11.09
CA GLN A 38 8.92 6.03 12.51
C GLN A 38 8.06 5.03 13.30
N GLY A 39 7.60 3.94 12.68
CA GLY A 39 6.75 2.92 13.31
C GLY A 39 5.27 3.32 13.44
N GLN A 40 4.86 4.46 12.89
CA GLN A 40 3.47 4.91 12.88
C GLN A 40 2.69 4.21 11.76
N LYS A 41 1.41 3.92 11.98
CA LYS A 41 0.55 3.32 10.95
C LYS A 41 0.38 4.28 9.78
N MET A 42 0.65 3.82 8.57
CA MET A 42 0.38 4.61 7.36
C MET A 42 -1.13 4.71 7.10
N GLY A 43 -1.56 5.76 6.41
CA GLY A 43 -2.98 6.05 6.12
C GLY A 43 -3.71 6.87 7.18
N LYS A 44 -3.03 7.32 8.25
CA LYS A 44 -3.54 8.38 9.13
C LYS A 44 -2.96 9.72 8.68
N THR A 45 -3.83 10.61 8.21
CA THR A 45 -3.51 12.02 7.94
C THR A 45 -3.94 12.88 9.12
N VAL A 46 -3.51 14.14 9.16
CA VAL A 46 -3.97 15.14 10.15
C VAL A 46 -5.50 15.29 10.12
N GLY A 47 -6.14 15.03 8.97
CA GLY A 47 -7.59 15.07 8.78
C GLY A 47 -8.34 13.76 9.03
N GLY A 48 -7.66 12.67 9.42
CA GLY A 48 -8.29 11.36 9.68
C GLY A 48 -7.72 10.25 8.81
N ALA A 49 -8.59 9.40 8.25
CA ALA A 49 -8.17 8.28 7.41
C ALA A 49 -7.97 8.71 5.95
N LEU A 50 -6.99 8.10 5.27
CA LEU A 50 -6.89 8.17 3.81
C LEU A 50 -7.94 7.24 3.19
N TRP A 51 -9.05 7.81 2.72
CA TRP A 51 -10.12 7.05 2.09
C TRP A 51 -9.84 6.78 0.62
N LEU A 52 -10.32 5.63 0.14
CA LEU A 52 -10.31 5.27 -1.29
C LEU A 52 -11.51 5.85 -2.05
N ASP A 53 -12.53 6.34 -1.34
CA ASP A 53 -13.71 6.95 -1.93
C ASP A 53 -13.38 8.39 -2.36
N PRO A 54 -13.47 8.73 -3.66
CA PRO A 54 -13.13 10.06 -4.18
C PRO A 54 -14.00 11.19 -3.59
N ASN A 55 -15.17 10.86 -3.02
CA ASN A 55 -16.02 11.84 -2.35
C ASN A 55 -15.56 12.18 -0.92
N LYS A 56 -14.69 11.36 -0.33
CA LYS A 56 -14.14 11.56 1.01
C LYS A 56 -12.72 12.12 0.99
N VAL A 57 -11.89 11.63 0.05
CA VAL A 57 -10.56 12.17 -0.24
C VAL A 57 -10.49 12.30 -1.75
N SER A 58 -10.26 13.51 -2.25
CA SER A 58 -10.19 13.73 -3.70
C SER A 58 -9.00 12.95 -4.30
N PRO A 59 -9.07 12.52 -5.57
CA PRO A 59 -7.92 11.87 -6.22
C PRO A 59 -6.63 12.70 -6.17
N PHE A 60 -6.76 14.03 -6.20
CA PHE A 60 -5.64 14.95 -6.02
C PHE A 60 -5.04 14.84 -4.61
N ASP A 61 -5.85 14.95 -3.56
CA ASP A 61 -5.37 14.84 -2.17
C ASP A 61 -4.78 13.44 -1.89
N PHE A 62 -5.37 12.41 -2.47
CA PHE A 62 -4.88 11.04 -2.40
C PHE A 62 -3.49 10.92 -3.05
N TYR A 63 -3.31 11.47 -4.25
CA TYR A 63 -2.02 11.54 -4.92
C TYR A 63 -0.99 12.34 -4.10
N GLN A 64 -1.39 13.49 -3.55
CA GLN A 64 -0.51 14.33 -2.73
C GLN A 64 -0.06 13.62 -1.45
N TYR A 65 -0.92 12.82 -0.83
CA TYR A 65 -0.52 12.00 0.32
C TYR A 65 0.68 11.10 -0.02
N TRP A 66 0.59 10.34 -1.12
CA TRP A 66 1.68 9.45 -1.56
C TRP A 66 2.91 10.21 -2.02
N ARG A 67 2.72 11.38 -2.65
CA ARG A 67 3.82 12.24 -3.09
C ARG A 67 4.66 12.77 -1.93
N ASN A 68 4.07 12.87 -0.74
CA ASN A 68 4.64 13.42 0.48
C ASN A 68 5.06 12.36 1.50
N VAL A 69 5.04 11.07 1.15
CA VAL A 69 5.64 10.00 1.98
C VAL A 69 7.13 10.25 2.16
N ASP A 70 7.70 9.88 3.31
CA ASP A 70 9.12 10.04 3.60
C ASP A 70 9.99 9.25 2.61
N ASP A 71 11.17 9.77 2.27
CA ASP A 71 12.09 9.14 1.29
C ASP A 71 12.39 7.68 1.65
N ALA A 72 12.59 7.41 2.95
CA ALA A 72 12.89 6.09 3.50
C ALA A 72 11.74 5.06 3.33
N ASP A 73 10.52 5.53 3.08
CA ASP A 73 9.34 4.67 2.97
C ASP A 73 8.93 4.41 1.52
N VAL A 74 9.50 5.12 0.54
CA VAL A 74 9.11 5.06 -0.88
C VAL A 74 9.29 3.67 -1.47
N GLU A 75 10.47 3.06 -1.30
CA GLU A 75 10.78 1.73 -1.84
C GLU A 75 9.85 0.66 -1.28
N LYS A 76 9.63 0.71 0.04
CA LYS A 76 8.70 -0.19 0.74
C LYS A 76 7.28 -0.02 0.23
N CYS A 77 6.81 1.22 0.06
CA CYS A 77 5.48 1.48 -0.47
C CYS A 77 5.32 0.99 -1.92
N LEU A 78 6.29 1.23 -2.79
CA LEU A 78 6.29 0.73 -4.16
C LEU A 78 6.21 -0.80 -4.20
N SER A 79 7.04 -1.45 -3.39
CA SER A 79 7.13 -2.92 -3.31
C SER A 79 5.84 -3.59 -2.81
N LEU A 80 5.10 -2.91 -1.93
CA LEU A 80 3.92 -3.49 -1.26
C LEU A 80 2.59 -3.08 -1.88
N LEU A 81 2.51 -1.91 -2.52
CA LEU A 81 1.24 -1.28 -2.92
C LEU A 81 1.08 -1.14 -4.44
N THR A 82 2.09 -1.50 -5.23
CA THR A 82 2.05 -1.35 -6.69
C THR A 82 2.41 -2.66 -7.39
N PHE A 83 2.19 -2.70 -8.70
CA PHE A 83 2.62 -3.80 -9.56
C PHE A 83 3.89 -3.48 -10.37
N VAL A 84 4.64 -2.45 -9.97
CA VAL A 84 5.92 -2.11 -10.58
C VAL A 84 6.90 -3.28 -10.35
N PRO A 85 7.61 -3.76 -11.39
CA PRO A 85 8.59 -4.83 -11.23
C PRO A 85 9.66 -4.47 -10.19
N MET A 86 10.05 -5.44 -9.35
CA MET A 86 11.00 -5.19 -8.27
C MET A 86 12.37 -4.68 -8.73
N ASP A 87 12.81 -5.06 -9.94
CA ASP A 87 14.06 -4.55 -10.50
C ASP A 87 13.97 -3.06 -10.82
N GLU A 88 12.82 -2.62 -11.35
CA GLU A 88 12.53 -1.19 -11.59
C GLU A 88 12.40 -0.44 -10.27
N VAL A 89 11.73 -1.01 -9.26
CA VAL A 89 11.62 -0.40 -7.91
C VAL A 89 13.01 -0.15 -7.32
N ARG A 90 13.90 -1.15 -7.37
CA ARG A 90 15.27 -1.01 -6.87
C ARG A 90 16.07 0.03 -7.66
N GLU A 91 15.91 0.07 -8.97
CA GLU A 91 16.59 1.05 -9.83
C GLU A 91 16.15 2.48 -9.51
N ILE A 92 14.84 2.75 -9.49
CA ILE A 92 14.32 4.11 -9.26
C ILE A 92 14.52 4.59 -7.82
N CYS A 93 14.62 3.68 -6.85
CA CYS A 93 14.90 4.00 -5.45
C CYS A 93 16.40 4.00 -5.11
N SER A 94 17.29 3.63 -6.03
CA SER A 94 18.75 3.63 -5.80
C SER A 94 19.38 5.03 -5.73
N VAL A 95 18.64 6.06 -6.13
CA VAL A 95 19.12 7.44 -6.25
C VAL A 95 18.81 8.26 -5.01
N GLU A 96 19.76 9.09 -4.58
CA GLU A 96 19.62 9.97 -3.42
C GLU A 96 19.38 11.44 -3.83
N GLY A 97 19.03 12.28 -2.85
CA GLY A 97 18.87 13.71 -3.04
C GLY A 97 17.63 14.06 -3.88
N SER A 98 17.73 15.05 -4.77
CA SER A 98 16.57 15.52 -5.54
C SER A 98 16.00 14.47 -6.51
N ALA A 99 16.78 13.44 -6.87
CA ALA A 99 16.40 12.40 -7.81
C ALA A 99 15.31 11.44 -7.25
N ILE A 100 15.22 11.27 -5.92
CA ILE A 100 14.18 10.46 -5.26
C ILE A 100 12.76 10.97 -5.56
N ASN A 101 12.62 12.24 -5.98
CA ASN A 101 11.35 12.82 -6.37
C ASN A 101 10.69 12.09 -7.53
N GLU A 102 11.46 11.49 -8.44
CA GLU A 102 10.87 10.69 -9.52
C GLU A 102 10.27 9.39 -8.99
N ALA A 103 10.94 8.72 -8.04
CA ALA A 103 10.37 7.55 -7.35
C ALA A 103 9.09 7.91 -6.58
N LYS A 104 9.05 9.07 -5.93
CA LYS A 104 7.84 9.57 -5.25
C LYS A 104 6.70 9.87 -6.22
N LYS A 105 6.98 10.49 -7.36
CA LYS A 105 5.98 10.72 -8.42
C LYS A 105 5.46 9.39 -8.97
N ARG A 106 6.36 8.42 -9.20
CA ARG A 106 6.02 7.08 -9.65
C ARG A 106 5.10 6.39 -8.65
N LEU A 107 5.46 6.38 -7.37
CA LEU A 107 4.62 5.83 -6.31
C LEU A 107 3.22 6.46 -6.29
N ALA A 108 3.15 7.80 -6.26
CA ALA A 108 1.88 8.50 -6.23
C ALA A 108 1.02 8.20 -7.46
N PHE A 109 1.64 8.17 -8.64
CA PHE A 109 0.94 7.85 -9.88
C PHE A 109 0.39 6.43 -9.90
N GLU A 110 1.21 5.42 -9.59
CA GLU A 110 0.81 4.01 -9.67
C GLU A 110 -0.29 3.67 -8.65
N VAL A 111 -0.19 4.19 -7.43
CA VAL A 111 -1.23 3.94 -6.41
C VAL A 111 -2.52 4.68 -6.75
N THR A 112 -2.45 5.93 -7.20
CA THR A 112 -3.65 6.67 -7.65
C THR A 112 -4.28 6.03 -8.88
N LYS A 113 -3.47 5.56 -9.85
CA LYS A 113 -3.95 4.83 -11.03
C LYS A 113 -4.68 3.56 -10.64
N LEU A 114 -4.15 2.81 -9.68
CA LEU A 114 -4.76 1.57 -9.20
C LEU A 114 -6.12 1.80 -8.52
N VAL A 115 -6.26 2.89 -7.77
CA VAL A 115 -7.47 3.16 -6.97
C VAL A 115 -8.52 3.97 -7.71
N HIS A 116 -8.10 5.04 -8.40
CA HIS A 116 -8.99 6.04 -9.03
C HIS A 116 -8.95 6.02 -10.56
N GLY A 117 -8.12 5.18 -11.16
CA GLY A 117 -7.97 5.08 -12.61
C GLY A 117 -6.90 6.02 -13.18
N GLU A 118 -6.48 5.71 -14.41
CA GLU A 118 -5.38 6.39 -15.08
C GLU A 118 -5.67 7.84 -15.45
N GLU A 119 -6.92 8.16 -15.80
CA GLU A 119 -7.33 9.52 -16.14
C GLU A 119 -7.17 10.45 -14.93
N GLU A 120 -7.67 10.03 -13.77
CA GLU A 120 -7.56 10.80 -12.52
C GLU A 120 -6.12 10.90 -12.03
N ALA A 121 -5.32 9.85 -12.18
CA ALA A 121 -3.89 9.88 -11.87
C ALA A 121 -3.13 10.89 -12.75
N ASN A 122 -3.47 10.99 -14.03
CA ASN A 122 -2.89 11.98 -14.94
C ASN A 122 -3.30 13.41 -14.57
N LYS A 123 -4.58 13.64 -14.21
CA LYS A 123 -5.04 14.96 -13.75
C LYS A 123 -4.36 15.39 -12.45
N ALA A 124 -4.20 14.47 -11.50
CA ALA A 124 -3.58 14.73 -10.20
C ALA A 124 -2.06 14.97 -10.27
N LYS A 125 -1.42 14.59 -11.38
CA LYS A 125 0.03 14.78 -11.61
C LYS A 125 0.39 16.25 -11.91
N THR A 126 -0.53 16.99 -12.52
CA THR A 126 -0.41 18.41 -12.90
C THR A 126 -0.64 19.35 -11.73
#